data_AF-A0A7S0EB21-F1
#
_entry.id   AF-A0A7S0EB21-F1
#
_cell.length_a   1.000
_cell.length_b   1.000
_cell.length_c   1.000
_cell.angle_alpha   90.00
_cell.angle_beta   90.00
_cell.angle_gamma   90.00
#
_symmetry.space_group_name_H-M   'P 1'
#
loop_
_entity.id
_entity.type
_entity.pdbx_description
1 polymer ?
#
loop_
_entity_poly.entity_id
_entity_poly.type
_entity_poly.pdbx_seq_one_letter_code
_entity_poly.pdbx_strand_id
1 'polypeptide(L)'
;VVALSELGIAPAGVLAPRLLRPLLSLLRVSHHAVNVRTYVRPAAGGPPGVYFFSLDCSHVLASFGARLLFNLPYRLARIHRSKEASGHRSGQHRLSSARRGPPALSAPTLDVTWGAAAAEPPPR
;
A
#
# COMPACT_ATOMS: atom_id res chain seq x y z
N VAL A 1 -0.48 1.81 -10.90
CA VAL A 1 0.18 1.65 -9.58
C VAL A 1 -0.58 2.48 -8.57
N VAL A 2 -0.82 1.97 -7.37
CA VAL A 2 -1.50 2.71 -6.29
C VAL A 2 -0.58 2.74 -5.08
N ALA A 3 -0.30 3.94 -4.55
CA ALA A 3 0.44 4.15 -3.32
C ALA A 3 -0.52 4.51 -2.19
N LEU A 4 -0.45 3.79 -1.07
CA LEU A 4 -1.36 3.99 0.05
C LEU A 4 -0.59 3.93 1.40
N SER A 5 -1.12 4.64 2.39
CA SER A 5 -0.61 4.59 3.76
C SER A 5 -1.72 4.03 4.63
N GLU A 6 -1.45 2.92 5.32
CA GLU A 6 -2.43 2.29 6.21
C GLU A 6 -2.07 2.62 7.66
N LEU A 7 -2.91 3.43 8.29
CA LEU A 7 -2.70 3.89 9.65
C LEU A 7 -3.52 3.04 10.63
N GLY A 8 -2.83 2.43 11.60
CA GLY A 8 -3.45 1.78 12.74
C GLY A 8 -4.32 0.57 12.40
N ILE A 9 -3.89 -0.29 11.48
CA ILE A 9 -4.56 -1.56 11.19
C ILE A 9 -4.31 -2.53 12.34
N ALA A 10 -5.39 -2.98 12.99
CA ALA A 10 -5.38 -4.13 13.89
C ALA A 10 -5.85 -5.38 13.13
N PRO A 11 -5.50 -6.60 13.56
CA PRO A 11 -6.05 -7.84 13.02
C PRO A 11 -7.55 -8.06 13.31
N ALA A 12 -8.35 -7.00 13.45
CA ALA A 12 -9.71 -7.04 13.93
C ALA A 12 -10.70 -6.71 12.80
N GLY A 13 -11.41 -7.71 12.31
CA GLY A 13 -12.56 -7.48 11.43
C GLY A 13 -13.55 -8.62 11.45
N VAL A 14 -13.15 -9.80 11.01
CA VAL A 14 -14.13 -10.83 10.62
C VAL A 14 -14.25 -11.98 11.64
N LEU A 15 -13.22 -12.25 12.45
CA LEU A 15 -13.15 -13.49 13.24
C LEU A 15 -13.01 -13.31 14.77
N ALA A 16 -12.80 -12.10 15.29
CA ALA A 16 -12.45 -11.89 16.69
C ALA A 16 -13.69 -11.56 17.59
N PRO A 17 -13.89 -12.29 18.72
CA PRO A 17 -14.93 -11.99 19.70
C PRO A 17 -14.86 -10.56 20.23
N ARG A 18 -16.01 -9.91 20.45
CA ARG A 18 -16.09 -8.50 20.90
C ARG A 18 -15.23 -8.20 22.14
N LEU A 19 -15.11 -9.16 23.05
CA LEU A 19 -14.35 -9.05 24.30
C LEU A 19 -12.83 -8.98 24.10
N LEU A 20 -12.29 -9.60 23.05
CA LEU A 20 -10.84 -9.57 22.75
C LEU A 20 -10.41 -8.36 21.90
N ARG A 21 -11.37 -7.61 21.35
CA ARG A 21 -11.08 -6.44 20.50
C ARG A 21 -10.16 -5.39 21.15
N PRO A 22 -10.30 -4.98 22.43
CA PRO A 22 -9.39 -3.99 23.03
C PRO A 22 -7.97 -4.53 23.15
N LEU A 23 -7.79 -5.80 23.53
CA LEU A 23 -6.48 -6.45 23.60
C LEU A 23 -5.82 -6.53 22.20
N LEU A 24 -6.59 -6.94 21.19
CA LEU A 24 -6.12 -7.00 19.80
C LEU A 24 -5.82 -5.63 19.19
N SER A 25 -6.41 -4.55 19.73
CA SER A 25 -6.12 -3.18 19.31
C SER A 25 -4.73 -2.70 19.75
N LEU A 26 -4.10 -3.37 20.72
CA LEU A 26 -2.70 -3.11 21.07
C LEU A 26 -1.74 -3.66 20.01
N LEU A 27 -2.18 -4.61 19.19
CA LEU A 27 -1.40 -5.16 18.06
C LEU A 27 -1.54 -4.31 16.78
N ARG A 28 -1.91 -3.02 16.92
CA ARG A 28 -2.07 -2.12 15.78
C ARG A 28 -0.74 -1.85 15.12
N VAL A 29 -0.72 -2.04 13.81
CA VAL A 29 0.45 -1.79 12.98
C VAL A 29 0.11 -0.68 12.00
N SER A 30 0.98 0.33 11.94
CA SER A 30 0.96 1.35 10.90
C SER A 30 2.06 1.05 9.89
N HIS A 31 1.73 1.09 8.61
CA HIS A 31 2.71 0.80 7.56
C HIS A 31 2.38 1.50 6.24
N HIS A 32 3.39 1.65 5.40
CA HIS A 32 3.21 2.06 4.01
C HIS A 32 3.07 0.83 3.14
N ALA A 33 2.24 0.94 2.11
CA ALA A 33 2.09 -0.10 1.10
C ALA A 33 2.01 0.47 -0.31
N VAL A 34 2.51 -0.31 -1.27
CA VAL A 34 2.44 0.03 -2.70
C VAL A 34 1.95 -1.18 -3.48
N ASN A 35 0.93 -0.97 -4.31
CA ASN A 35 0.23 -2.07 -4.94
C ASN A 35 0.21 -1.85 -6.46
N VAL A 36 0.52 -2.92 -7.19
CA VAL A 36 0.22 -3.02 -8.62
C VAL A 36 -0.98 -3.94 -8.73
N ARG A 37 -2.12 -3.37 -9.10
CA ARG A 37 -3.41 -4.07 -9.11
C ARG A 37 -4.27 -3.65 -10.28
N THR A 38 -5.18 -4.53 -10.67
CA THR A 38 -6.25 -4.24 -11.63
C THR A 38 -7.60 -4.63 -11.05
N TYR A 39 -8.67 -4.14 -11.67
CA TYR A 39 -10.04 -4.52 -11.36
C TYR A 39 -10.49 -5.58 -12.36
N VAL A 40 -11.06 -6.66 -11.84
CA VAL A 40 -11.45 -7.82 -12.65
C VAL A 40 -12.94 -8.07 -12.52
N ARG A 41 -13.54 -8.62 -13.57
CA ARG A 41 -14.89 -9.16 -13.54
C ARG A 41 -14.80 -10.65 -13.87
N PRO A 42 -15.31 -11.55 -13.01
CA PRO A 42 -15.28 -12.98 -13.30
C PRO A 42 -16.04 -13.32 -14.57
N ALA A 43 -15.43 -14.12 -15.46
CA ALA A 43 -16.07 -14.54 -16.70
C ALA A 43 -17.30 -15.45 -16.47
N ALA A 44 -17.30 -16.23 -15.39
CA ALA A 44 -18.41 -17.08 -14.99
C ALA A 44 -19.59 -16.31 -14.33
N GLY A 45 -19.55 -14.98 -14.35
CA GLY A 45 -20.44 -14.15 -13.54
C GLY A 45 -20.01 -14.08 -12.08
N GLY A 46 -20.50 -13.04 -11.38
CA GLY A 46 -20.16 -12.78 -9.98
C GLY A 46 -19.74 -11.33 -9.72
N PRO A 47 -19.49 -10.98 -8.44
CA PRO A 47 -19.13 -9.63 -8.06
C PRO A 47 -17.77 -9.22 -8.66
N PRO A 48 -17.59 -7.94 -9.05
CA PRO A 48 -16.30 -7.42 -9.46
C PRO A 48 -15.29 -7.53 -8.31
N GLY A 49 -14.02 -7.77 -8.66
CA GLY A 49 -12.94 -7.99 -7.71
C GLY A 49 -11.70 -7.15 -8.01
N VAL A 50 -10.71 -7.29 -7.13
CA VAL A 50 -9.39 -6.69 -7.27
C VAL A 50 -8.37 -7.81 -7.40
N TYR A 51 -7.50 -7.72 -8.40
CA TYR A 51 -6.39 -8.64 -8.57
C TYR A 51 -5.07 -7.91 -8.34
N PHE A 52 -4.22 -8.45 -7.46
CA PHE A 52 -2.92 -7.88 -7.11
C PHE A 52 -1.81 -8.61 -7.86
N PHE A 53 -1.10 -7.91 -8.74
CA PHE A 53 0.14 -8.39 -9.35
C PHE A 53 1.30 -8.34 -8.34
N SER A 54 1.35 -7.27 -7.55
CA SER A 54 2.29 -7.17 -6.44
C SER A 54 1.77 -6.26 -5.34
N LEU A 55 2.24 -6.51 -4.13
CA LEU A 55 1.90 -5.70 -2.97
C LEU A 55 3.13 -5.56 -2.07
N ASP A 56 3.74 -4.38 -2.06
CA ASP A 56 4.92 -4.09 -1.25
C ASP A 56 4.47 -3.47 0.08
N CYS A 57 5.11 -3.84 1.19
CA CYS A 57 4.73 -3.43 2.54
C CYS A 57 5.96 -3.08 3.37
N SER A 58 5.89 -1.98 4.13
CA SER A 58 7.00 -1.50 4.97
C SER A 58 7.16 -2.20 6.31
N HIS A 59 6.30 -3.18 6.64
CA HIS A 59 6.26 -3.80 7.96
C HIS A 59 6.26 -5.33 7.91
N VAL A 60 7.20 -5.95 8.62
CA VAL A 60 7.44 -7.40 8.61
C VAL A 60 6.20 -8.18 9.04
N LEU A 61 5.63 -7.83 10.20
CA LEU A 61 4.51 -8.58 10.77
C LEU A 61 3.24 -8.48 9.91
N ALA A 62 2.93 -7.29 9.37
CA ALA A 62 1.80 -7.09 8.47
C ALA A 62 2.00 -7.87 7.16
N SER A 63 3.22 -7.84 6.59
CA SER A 63 3.54 -8.62 5.39
C SER A 63 3.46 -10.12 5.62
N PHE A 64 3.91 -10.62 6.78
CA PHE A 64 3.83 -12.03 7.13
C PHE A 64 2.38 -12.47 7.35
N GLY A 65 1.62 -11.72 8.15
CA GLY A 65 0.20 -12.01 8.43
C GLY A 65 -0.65 -12.00 7.16
N ALA A 66 -0.43 -11.05 6.25
CA ALA A 66 -1.16 -10.98 4.99
C ALA A 66 -0.90 -12.19 4.07
N ARG A 67 0.33 -12.70 4.05
CA ARG A 67 0.67 -13.93 3.31
C ARG A 67 0.04 -15.16 3.94
N LEU A 68 0.15 -15.28 5.26
CA LEU A 68 -0.28 -16.47 5.98
C LEU A 68 -1.81 -16.60 6.02
N LEU A 69 -2.52 -15.50 6.29
CA LEU A 69 -3.96 -15.53 6.56
C LEU A 69 -4.82 -15.28 5.32
N PHE A 70 -4.32 -14.53 4.34
CA PHE A 70 -5.10 -14.09 3.18
C PHE A 70 -4.49 -14.49 1.85
N ASN A 71 -3.38 -15.23 1.86
CA ASN A 71 -2.62 -15.63 0.66
C ASN A 71 -2.32 -14.45 -0.28
N LEU A 72 -2.08 -13.27 0.28
CA LEU A 72 -1.82 -12.06 -0.51
C LEU A 72 -0.35 -12.00 -0.92
N PRO A 73 -0.03 -11.45 -2.10
CA PRO A 73 1.33 -11.38 -2.64
C PRO A 73 2.16 -10.26 -1.98
N TYR A 74 2.15 -10.20 -0.64
CA TYR A 74 2.89 -9.20 0.13
C TYR A 74 4.39 -9.46 0.04
N ARG A 75 5.16 -8.42 -0.28
CA ARG A 75 6.62 -8.40 -0.27
C ARG A 75 7.13 -7.30 0.65
N LEU A 76 8.11 -7.63 1.47
CA LEU A 76 8.70 -6.68 2.39
C LEU A 76 9.55 -5.66 1.60
N ALA A 77 9.33 -4.37 1.83
CA ALA A 77 10.05 -3.29 1.17
C ALA A 77 10.42 -2.18 2.16
N ARG A 78 11.48 -1.42 1.86
CA ARG A 78 11.71 -0.11 2.50
C ARG A 78 10.92 0.93 1.70
N ILE A 79 10.01 1.64 2.35
CA ILE A 79 9.14 2.62 1.70
C ILE A 79 9.24 3.93 2.45
N HIS A 80 9.57 5.01 1.73
CA HIS A 80 9.59 6.37 2.24
C HIS A 80 8.59 7.22 1.44
N ARG A 81 7.89 8.13 2.12
CA ARG A 81 6.95 9.06 1.51
C ARG A 81 7.16 10.44 2.11
N SER A 82 7.27 11.46 1.27
CA SER A 82 7.40 12.85 1.69
C SER A 82 6.43 13.75 0.91
N LYS A 83 6.16 14.93 1.48
CA LYS A 83 5.41 16.01 0.85
C LYS A 83 6.26 17.27 0.96
N GLU A 84 6.68 17.82 -0.17
CA GLU A 84 7.32 19.13 -0.21
C GLU A 84 6.25 20.20 -0.05
N ALA A 85 6.45 21.10 0.92
CA ALA A 85 5.63 22.29 1.06
C ALA A 85 6.17 23.37 0.12
N SER A 86 5.46 23.64 -0.97
CA SER A 86 5.67 24.83 -1.77
C SER A 86 4.59 25.83 -1.35
N GLY A 87 4.95 27.01 -0.85
CA GLY A 87 3.99 27.96 -0.26
C GLY A 87 2.74 28.19 -1.12
N HIS A 88 1.57 28.42 -0.48
CA HIS A 88 0.23 28.67 -1.06
C HIS A 88 -0.26 27.79 -2.24
N ARG A 89 0.53 26.85 -2.78
CA ARG A 89 0.17 25.92 -3.86
C ARG A 89 0.27 24.48 -3.37
N SER A 90 -0.54 23.61 -3.97
CA SER A 90 -0.56 22.18 -3.68
C SER A 90 0.85 21.58 -3.87
N GLY A 91 1.46 21.16 -2.76
CA GLY A 91 2.84 20.67 -2.71
C GLY A 91 3.08 19.35 -3.44
N GLN A 92 4.31 19.15 -3.92
CA GLN A 92 4.72 17.91 -4.59
C GLN A 92 4.86 16.77 -3.58
N HIS A 93 4.36 15.60 -3.92
CA HIS A 93 4.51 14.38 -3.15
C HIS A 93 5.54 13.48 -3.80
N ARG A 94 6.39 12.85 -2.99
CA ARG A 94 7.36 11.85 -3.43
C ARG A 94 7.17 10.56 -2.64
N LEU A 95 7.35 9.44 -3.32
CA LEU A 95 7.43 8.11 -2.72
C LEU A 95 8.61 7.37 -3.33
N SER A 96 9.39 6.71 -2.48
CA SER A 96 10.41 5.74 -2.87
C SER A 96 10.12 4.39 -2.22
N SER A 97 10.29 3.31 -2.96
CA SER A 97 10.15 1.93 -2.49
C SER A 97 11.30 1.08 -3.00
N ALA A 98 11.86 0.22 -2.15
CA ALA A 98 12.87 -0.76 -2.53
C ALA A 98 12.55 -2.10 -1.85
N ARG A 99 12.28 -3.15 -2.65
CA ARG A 99 12.02 -4.49 -2.11
C ARG A 99 13.23 -5.02 -1.37
N ARG A 100 12.99 -5.74 -0.27
CA ARG A 100 14.04 -6.54 0.36
C ARG A 100 14.17 -7.85 -0.40
N GLY A 101 15.40 -8.21 -0.73
CA GLY A 101 15.75 -9.44 -1.43
C GLY A 101 17.16 -9.88 -1.07
N PRO A 102 17.61 -11.05 -1.58
CA PRO A 102 18.97 -11.52 -1.40
C PRO A 102 19.98 -10.48 -1.91
N PRO A 103 21.13 -10.29 -1.25
CA PRO A 103 22.13 -9.28 -1.64
C PRO A 103 22.66 -9.43 -3.07
N ALA A 104 22.58 -10.64 -3.64
CA ALA A 104 23.11 -10.98 -4.95
C ALA A 104 22.29 -10.43 -6.13
N LEU A 105 21.09 -9.87 -5.89
CA LEU A 105 20.25 -9.30 -6.93
C LEU A 105 19.93 -7.84 -6.61
N SER A 106 20.03 -6.97 -7.63
CA SER A 106 19.52 -5.61 -7.51
C SER A 106 18.04 -5.66 -7.12
N ALA A 107 17.74 -5.08 -5.96
CA ALA A 107 16.38 -5.02 -5.46
C ALA A 107 15.51 -4.19 -6.41
N PRO A 108 14.30 -4.67 -6.79
CA PRO A 108 13.34 -3.84 -7.52
C PRO A 108 13.02 -2.57 -6.73
N THR A 109 13.13 -1.43 -7.39
CA THR A 109 12.82 -0.11 -6.83
C THR A 109 11.67 0.56 -7.58
N LEU A 110 11.03 1.50 -6.89
CA LEU A 110 10.00 2.37 -7.45
C LEU A 110 10.14 3.76 -6.84
N ASP A 111 10.38 4.76 -7.68
CA ASP A 111 10.38 6.17 -7.31
C ASP A 111 9.25 6.88 -8.07
N VAL A 112 8.34 7.52 -7.34
CA VAL A 112 7.16 8.20 -7.89
C VAL A 112 7.04 9.58 -7.29
N THR A 113 6.80 10.55 -8.16
CA THR A 113 6.53 11.93 -7.78
C THR A 113 5.20 12.34 -8.39
N TRP A 114 4.32 12.97 -7.60
CA TRP A 114 3.03 13.47 -8.08
C TRP A 114 2.68 14.79 -7.40
N GLY A 115 1.91 15.64 -8.06
CA GLY A 115 1.46 16.94 -7.54
C GLY A 115 0.16 17.34 -8.21
N ALA A 116 -0.35 18.54 -7.89
CA ALA A 116 -1.48 19.08 -8.66
C ALA A 116 -1.09 19.17 -10.14
N ALA A 117 -2.01 18.80 -11.03
CA ALA A 117 -1.86 19.09 -12.44
C ALA A 117 -1.66 20.60 -12.61
N ALA A 118 -0.75 21.01 -13.48
CA ALA A 118 -0.75 22.38 -13.96
C ALA A 118 -2.14 22.68 -14.53
N ALA A 119 -2.68 23.87 -14.28
CA ALA A 119 -3.95 24.27 -14.88
C ALA A 119 -3.88 24.05 -16.39
N GLU A 120 -4.88 23.37 -16.94
CA GLU A 120 -4.96 23.14 -18.39
C GLU A 120 -4.99 24.52 -19.09
N PRO A 121 -4.17 24.74 -20.13
CA PRO A 121 -4.26 25.98 -20.89
C PRO A 121 -5.67 26.11 -21.48
N PRO A 122 -6.22 27.33 -21.60
CA PRO A 122 -7.55 27.52 -22.16
C PRO A 122 -7.62 26.91 -23.57
N PRO A 123 -8.78 26.34 -23.97
CA PRO A 123 -8.97 25.87 -25.35
C PRO A 123 -8.69 27.02 -26.33
N ARG A 124 -8.05 26.70 -27.45
CA ARG A 124 -7.75 27.65 -28.53
C ARG A 124 -9.01 28.11 -29.24
#